data_AF-A0A382ING3-F1
#
_entry.id   AF-A0A382ING3-F1
#
_cell.length_a   1.000
_cell.length_b   1.000
_cell.length_c   1.000
_cell.angle_alpha   90.00
_cell.angle_beta   90.00
_cell.angle_gamma   90.00
#
_symmetry.space_group_name_H-M   'P 1'
#
loop_
_entity.id
_entity.type
_entity.pdbx_description
1 polymer ?
#
loop_
_entity_poly.entity_id
_entity_poly.type
_entity_poly.pdbx_seq_one_letter_code
_entity_poly.pdbx_strand_id
1 'polypeptide(L)' 'MIEDNEFRFLKACRGELTDVTPIWFMRQAGRYMKAYRDLKEKYSFLDLCKNPELATEVTLQPLDV' A
#
# COMPACT_ATOMS: atom_id res chain seq x y z
N MET A 1 16.15 9.24 -15.76
CA MET A 1 16.38 10.32 -14.78
C MET A 1 15.02 10.61 -14.19
N ILE A 2 14.78 10.26 -12.92
CA ILE A 2 13.51 10.57 -12.25
C ILE A 2 13.59 12.07 -11.98
N GLU A 3 13.00 12.89 -12.85
CA GLU A 3 12.81 14.31 -12.60
C GLU A 3 12.05 14.48 -11.27
N ASP A 4 12.45 15.49 -10.48
CA ASP A 4 12.04 15.83 -9.12
C ASP A 4 10.51 15.91 -8.89
N ASN A 5 9.81 14.80 -9.06
CA ASN A 5 8.42 14.60 -8.74
C ASN A 5 8.35 13.97 -7.35
N GLU A 6 8.96 14.66 -6.38
CA GLU A 6 8.91 14.25 -4.98
C GLU A 6 7.46 13.98 -4.58
N PHE A 7 7.19 12.73 -4.18
CA PHE A 7 5.86 12.27 -3.80
C PHE A 7 5.22 13.25 -2.80
N ARG A 8 3.96 13.62 -3.03
CA ARG A 8 3.21 14.57 -2.18
C ARG A 8 3.28 14.21 -0.69
N PHE A 9 3.27 12.92 -0.37
CA PHE A 9 3.44 12.45 1.00
C PHE A 9 4.77 12.89 1.63
N LEU A 10 5.88 12.74 0.91
CA LEU A 10 7.20 13.15 1.41
C LEU A 10 7.32 14.67 1.54
N LYS A 11 6.75 15.42 0.59
CA LYS A 11 6.66 16.89 0.67
C LYS A 11 5.90 17.35 1.90
N ALA A 12 4.72 16.78 2.15
CA ALA A 12 3.93 17.07 3.33
C ALA A 12 4.68 16.72 4.62
N CYS A 13 5.40 15.59 4.66
CA CYS A 13 6.24 15.22 5.82
C CYS A 13 7.38 16.20 6.09
N ARG A 14 7.90 16.87 5.06
CA ARG A 14 8.94 17.91 5.19
C ARG A 14 8.39 19.32 5.39
N GLY A 15 7.07 19.49 5.43
CA GLY A 15 6.42 20.79 5.59
C GLY A 15 6.44 21.66 4.33
N GLU A 16 6.68 21.07 3.16
CA GLU A 16 6.60 21.77 1.87
C GLU A 16 5.15 21.95 1.42
N LEU A 17 4.91 22.94 0.57
CA LEU A 17 3.61 23.16 -0.04
C LEU A 17 3.25 22.00 -0.98
N THR A 18 2.10 21.37 -0.71
CA THR A 18 1.46 20.39 -1.58
C THR A 18 0.17 20.95 -2.15
N ASP A 19 -0.14 20.61 -3.39
CA ASP A 19 -1.39 20.97 -4.09
C ASP A 19 -2.64 20.39 -3.40
N VAL A 20 -2.52 19.20 -2.81
CA VAL A 20 -3.57 18.54 -2.01
C VAL A 20 -2.98 17.84 -0.79
N THR A 21 -3.76 17.71 0.27
CA THR A 21 -3.35 16.95 1.47
C THR A 21 -3.25 15.46 1.14
N PRO A 22 -2.07 14.82 1.23
CA PRO A 22 -1.94 13.39 1.01
C PRO A 22 -2.58 12.60 2.16
N ILE A 23 -3.34 11.56 1.83
CA ILE A 23 -3.99 10.69 2.80
C ILE A 23 -3.45 9.25 2.68
N TRP A 24 -3.36 8.57 3.81
CA TRP A 24 -3.12 7.13 3.87
C TRP A 24 -3.83 6.56 5.09
N PHE A 25 -4.17 5.27 5.05
CA PHE A 25 -4.83 4.60 6.16
C PHE A 25 -3.96 3.46 6.69
N MET A 26 -3.78 3.43 8.01
CA MET A 26 -3.22 2.24 8.65
C MET A 26 -4.12 1.03 8.36
N ARG A 27 -3.50 -0.06 7.90
CA ARG A 27 -4.20 -1.31 7.51
C ARG A 27 -5.14 -1.17 6.30
N GLN A 28 -4.78 -0.30 5.33
CA GLN A 28 -5.45 -0.21 4.03
C GLN A 28 -5.49 -1.55 3.27
N ALA A 29 -4.44 -2.37 3.34
CA ALA A 29 -4.49 -3.72 2.79
C ALA A 29 -5.00 -4.67 3.88
N GLY A 30 -6.31 -4.96 3.87
CA GLY A 30 -6.94 -5.65 4.98
C GLY A 30 -8.17 -6.46 4.63
N ARG A 31 -8.73 -7.11 5.67
CA ARG A 31 -9.83 -8.09 5.58
C ARG A 31 -11.13 -7.55 4.98
N TYR A 32 -11.25 -6.23 4.88
CA TYR A 32 -12.40 -5.59 4.23
C TYR A 32 -12.38 -5.78 2.70
N MET A 33 -11.20 -5.92 2.09
CA MET A 33 -11.04 -6.14 0.66
C MET A 33 -11.31 -7.59 0.30
N LYS A 34 -12.06 -7.83 -0.78
CA LYS A 34 -12.34 -9.19 -1.28
C LYS A 34 -11.04 -9.89 -1.71
N ALA A 35 -10.18 -9.20 -2.46
CA ALA A 35 -8.89 -9.74 -2.91
C ALA A 35 -8.02 -10.25 -1.74
N TYR A 36 -7.97 -9.51 -0.63
CA TYR A 36 -7.26 -9.94 0.58
C TYR A 36 -7.87 -11.20 1.21
N ARG A 37 -9.20 -11.33 1.23
CA ARG A 37 -9.88 -12.51 1.76
C ARG A 37 -9.61 -13.75 0.91
N ASP A 38 -9.66 -13.61 -0.41
CA ASP A 38 -9.41 -14.68 -1.37
C ASP A 38 -7.97 -15.25 -1.22
N LEU A 39 -6.98 -14.40 -0.92
CA LEU A 39 -5.60 -14.83 -0.62
C LEU A 39 -5.49 -15.57 0.71
N LYS A 40 -6.19 -15.09 1.74
CA LYS A 40 -6.18 -15.70 3.08
C LYS A 40 -6.85 -17.08 3.12
N GLU A 41 -7.75 -17.38 2.19
CA GLU A 41 -8.32 -18.72 2.03
C GLU A 41 -7.29 -19.72 1.48
N LYS A 42 -6.28 -19.24 0.73
CA LYS A 42 -5.26 -20.07 0.07
C LYS A 42 -3.97 -20.20 0.90
N TYR A 43 -3.60 -19.16 1.65
CA TYR A 43 -2.32 -19.08 2.36
C TYR A 43 -2.51 -18.72 3.82
N SER A 44 -1.67 -19.28 4.70
CA SER A 44 -1.65 -18.87 6.11
C SER A 44 -1.09 -17.45 6.24
N PHE A 45 -1.39 -16.77 7.35
CA PHE A 45 -0.90 -15.41 7.60
C PHE A 45 0.64 -15.33 7.56
N LEU A 46 1.33 -16.31 8.13
CA LEU A 46 2.80 -16.33 8.15
C LEU A 46 3.38 -16.59 6.77
N ASP A 47 2.75 -17.44 5.96
CA ASP A 47 3.21 -17.71 4.59
C ASP A 47 3.06 -16.46 3.71
N LEU A 48 1.96 -15.74 3.89
CA LEU A 48 1.71 -14.44 3.25
C LEU A 48 2.78 -13.40 3.60
N CYS A 49 3.22 -13.35 4.86
CA CYS A 49 4.27 -12.42 5.29
C CYS A 49 5.68 -12.86 4.87
N LYS A 50 5.92 -14.17 4.74
CA LYS A 50 7.25 -14.72 4.41
C LYS A 50 7.49 -14.84 2.90
N ASN A 51 6.44 -14.84 2.09
CA ASN A 51 6.54 -14.87 0.64
C ASN A 51 6.56 -13.43 0.09
N PRO A 52 7.69 -12.95 -0.47
CA PRO A 52 7.79 -11.60 -1.01
C PRO A 52 6.77 -11.29 -2.11
N GLU A 53 6.48 -12.26 -2.99
CA GLU A 53 5.56 -12.06 -4.11
C GLU A 53 4.13 -11.80 -3.62
N LEU A 54 3.66 -12.60 -2.65
CA LEU A 54 2.35 -12.43 -2.04
C LEU A 54 2.27 -11.14 -1.21
N ALA A 55 3.34 -10.78 -0.50
CA ALA A 55 3.41 -9.55 0.28
C ALA A 55 3.35 -8.30 -0.62
N THR A 56 4.02 -8.34 -1.78
CA THR A 56 3.95 -7.29 -2.80
C THR A 56 2.52 -7.17 -3.34
N GLU A 57 1.90 -8.28 -3.74
CA GLU A 57 0.52 -8.30 -4.24
C GLU A 57 -0.44 -7.64 -3.24
N VAL A 58 -0.38 -8.04 -1.96
CA VAL A 58 -1.22 -7.46 -0.90
C VAL A 58 -0.97 -5.97 -0.71
N THR A 59 0.27 -5.50 -0.84
CA THR A 59 0.63 -4.10 -0.65
C THR A 59 0.11 -3.21 -1.79
N LEU A 60 0.03 -3.75 -3.01
CA LEU A 60 -0.44 -3.03 -4.20
C LEU A 60 -1.98 -3.01 -4.31
N GLN A 61 -2.69 -3.96 -3.69
CA GLN A 61 -4.16 -4.03 -3.71
C GLN A 61 -4.90 -2.69 -3.47
N PRO A 62 -4.51 -1.83 -2.51
CA PRO A 62 -5.20 -0.55 -2.28
C PRO A 62 -4.91 0.53 -3.34
N LEU A 63 -3.89 0.35 -4.16
CA LEU A 63 -3.48 1.26 -5.23
C LEU A 63 -4.08 0.84 -6.58
N ASP A 64 -4.29 -0.46 -6.78
CA ASP A 64 -4.85 -1.04 -8.02
C ASP A 64 -6.40 -0.99 -8.09
N VAL A 65 -7.04 -0.10 -7.32
CA VAL A 65 -8.52 0.09 -7.28
C VAL A 65 -8.96 1.26 -8.16
#